data_AF-A0A959GL24-F1
#
_entry.id   AF-A0A959GL24-F1
#
_cell.length_a   1.000
_cell.length_b   1.000
_cell.length_c   1.000
_cell.angle_alpha   90.00
_cell.angle_beta   90.00
_cell.angle_gamma   90.00
#
_symmetry.space_group_name_H-M   'P 1'
#
loop_
_entity.id
_entity.type
_entity.pdbx_description
1 polymer ?
#
loop_
_entity_poly.entity_id
_entity_poly.type
_entity_poly.pdbx_seq_one_letter_code
_entity_poly.pdbx_strand_id
1 'polypeptide(L)'
;MYKFLTKNGQALAFGLGVLITIIFLGSVLSGVGEFSALPEAEQDQTSIFNFGLSGAIALTIIAALAMIGFGLFQVASDFKGSLKGILGFGFLLVIFFVTYSMASGEATPYIQGAIDKFEAAGAVFTSNNLKFISGGISTAVALVVIAAIAFIFAEVRNLFK
;
A
#
# COMPACT_ATOMS: atom_id res chain seq x y z
N MET A 1 -26.19 13.73 7.12
CA MET A 1 -25.11 12.73 6.98
C MET A 1 -23.78 13.35 6.54
N TYR A 2 -23.74 14.16 5.47
CA TYR A 2 -22.51 14.81 4.98
C TYR A 2 -21.71 15.56 6.07
N LYS A 3 -22.34 16.47 6.83
CA LYS A 3 -21.67 17.23 7.91
C LYS A 3 -21.09 16.37 9.05
N PHE A 4 -21.68 15.20 9.31
CA PHE A 4 -21.20 14.29 10.33
C PHE A 4 -19.94 13.54 9.85
N LEU A 5 -19.98 13.04 8.60
CA LEU A 5 -18.83 12.35 7.99
C LEU A 5 -17.67 13.31 7.72
N THR A 6 -17.92 14.56 7.33
CA THR A 6 -16.85 15.54 7.12
C THR A 6 -16.20 16.00 8.44
N LYS A 7 -16.99 16.11 9.52
CA LYS A 7 -16.47 16.50 10.84
C LYS A 7 -15.75 15.35 11.56
N ASN A 8 -16.26 14.13 11.45
CA ASN A 8 -15.79 12.97 12.22
C ASN A 8 -15.08 11.91 11.37
N GLY A 9 -14.84 12.16 10.08
CA GLY A 9 -14.33 11.14 9.15
C GLY A 9 -13.02 10.51 9.60
N GLN A 10 -12.07 11.30 10.12
CA GLN A 10 -10.81 10.78 10.66
C GLN A 10 -11.03 9.93 11.92
N ALA A 11 -11.90 10.37 12.84
CA ALA A 11 -12.22 9.61 14.05
C ALA A 11 -12.93 8.28 13.72
N LEU A 12 -13.82 8.28 12.72
CA LEU A 12 -14.50 7.07 12.24
C LEU A 12 -13.52 6.12 11.55
N ALA A 13 -12.63 6.63 10.71
CA ALA A 13 -11.60 5.81 10.04
C ALA A 13 -10.65 5.17 11.07
N PHE A 14 -10.19 5.96 12.04
CA PHE A 14 -9.37 5.47 13.14
C PHE A 14 -10.12 4.43 13.98
N GLY A 15 -11.36 4.72 14.39
CA GLY A 15 -12.19 3.81 15.18
C GLY A 15 -12.47 2.48 14.47
N LEU A 16 -12.75 2.52 13.17
CA LEU A 16 -12.92 1.31 12.35
C LEU A 16 -11.62 0.51 12.27
N GLY A 17 -10.47 1.18 12.09
CA GLY A 17 -9.16 0.52 12.08
C GLY A 17 -8.83 -0.14 13.42
N VAL A 18 -9.09 0.56 14.54
CA VAL A 18 -8.93 0.00 15.89
C VAL A 18 -9.83 -1.21 16.10
N LEU A 19 -11.10 -1.13 15.69
CA LEU A 19 -12.04 -2.24 15.82
C LEU A 19 -11.57 -3.48 15.06
N ILE A 20 -11.15 -3.33 13.80
CA ILE A 20 -10.62 -4.44 13.00
C ILE A 20 -9.37 -5.03 13.67
N THR A 21 -8.49 -4.17 14.18
CA THR A 21 -7.27 -4.60 14.88
C THR A 21 -7.60 -5.39 16.14
N ILE A 22 -8.57 -4.96 16.94
CA ILE A 22 -9.00 -5.68 18.15
C ILE A 22 -9.53 -7.07 17.80
N ILE A 23 -10.38 -7.18 16.77
CA ILE A 23 -10.93 -8.48 16.35
C ILE A 23 -9.82 -9.38 15.81
N PHE A 24 -8.90 -8.83 15.01
CA PHE A 24 -7.73 -9.55 14.52
C PHE A 24 -6.87 -10.08 15.68
N LEU A 25 -6.54 -9.23 16.65
CA LEU A 25 -5.76 -9.64 17.81
C LEU A 25 -6.49 -10.68 18.64
N GLY A 26 -7.81 -10.56 18.82
CA GLY A 26 -8.60 -11.59 19.50
C GLY A 26 -8.52 -12.96 18.81
N SER A 27 -8.61 -12.99 17.48
CA SER A 27 -8.47 -14.20 16.67
C SER A 27 -7.05 -14.79 16.74
N VAL A 28 -6.02 -13.96 16.66
CA VAL A 28 -4.62 -14.43 16.71
C VAL A 28 -4.26 -14.90 18.11
N LEU A 29 -4.53 -14.12 19.15
CA LEU A 29 -4.16 -14.46 20.53
C LEU A 29 -4.88 -15.71 21.04
N SER A 30 -6.08 -16.02 20.53
CA SER A 30 -6.79 -17.24 20.89
C SER A 30 -6.22 -18.50 20.21
N GLY A 31 -5.55 -18.38 19.07
CA GLY A 31 -5.04 -19.52 18.29
C GLY A 31 -3.51 -19.60 18.16
N VAL A 32 -2.75 -18.61 18.66
CA VAL A 32 -1.30 -18.53 18.47
C VAL A 32 -0.54 -19.71 19.11
N GLY A 33 -1.06 -20.27 20.20
CA GLY A 33 -0.47 -21.43 20.87
C GLY A 33 -0.51 -22.68 19.98
N GLU A 34 -1.66 -22.96 19.37
CA GLU A 34 -1.83 -24.07 18.44
C GLU A 34 -1.04 -23.84 17.15
N PHE A 35 -1.08 -22.61 16.61
CA PHE A 35 -0.31 -22.23 15.43
C PHE A 35 1.19 -22.45 15.59
N SER A 36 1.75 -22.08 16.75
CA SER A 36 3.19 -22.21 17.02
C SER A 36 3.63 -23.66 17.20
N ALA A 37 2.69 -24.57 17.49
CA ALA A 37 2.97 -26.00 17.60
C ALA A 37 2.88 -26.74 16.26
N LEU A 38 2.33 -26.11 15.22
CA LEU A 38 2.23 -26.71 13.89
C LEU A 38 3.58 -26.67 13.14
N PRO A 39 3.91 -27.72 12.38
CA PRO A 39 4.97 -27.67 11.38
C PRO A 39 4.76 -26.51 10.39
N GLU A 40 5.84 -25.87 9.91
CA GLU A 40 5.76 -24.72 9.00
C GLU A 40 4.91 -25.02 7.74
N ALA A 41 4.98 -26.24 7.22
CA ALA A 41 4.19 -26.68 6.06
C ALA A 41 2.67 -26.74 6.31
N GLU A 42 2.23 -26.75 7.58
CA GLU A 42 0.81 -26.81 7.97
C GLU A 42 0.29 -25.46 8.48
N GLN A 43 1.18 -24.49 8.72
CA GLN A 43 0.81 -23.16 9.23
C GLN A 43 -0.13 -22.41 8.28
N ASP A 44 0.03 -22.58 6.97
CA ASP A 44 -0.81 -21.92 5.95
C ASP A 44 -2.27 -22.44 5.94
N GLN A 45 -2.56 -23.56 6.61
CA GLN A 45 -3.90 -24.12 6.73
C GLN A 45 -4.72 -23.48 7.85
N THR A 46 -4.09 -22.64 8.69
CA THR A 46 -4.77 -21.96 9.78
C THR A 46 -5.70 -20.85 9.29
N SER A 47 -6.74 -20.57 10.06
CA SER A 47 -7.67 -19.46 9.80
C SER A 47 -7.52 -18.28 10.76
N ILE A 48 -6.57 -18.35 11.71
CA ILE A 48 -6.44 -17.36 12.80
C ILE A 48 -6.17 -15.93 12.28
N PHE A 49 -5.61 -15.80 11.08
CA PHE A 49 -5.33 -14.52 10.42
C PHE A 49 -6.41 -14.07 9.43
N ASN A 50 -7.36 -14.95 9.07
CA ASN A 50 -8.30 -14.72 7.96
C ASN A 50 -9.15 -13.46 8.12
N PHE A 51 -9.61 -13.17 9.34
CA PHE A 51 -10.41 -11.96 9.58
C PHE A 51 -9.61 -10.69 9.29
N GLY A 52 -8.39 -10.59 9.82
CA GLY A 52 -7.52 -9.43 9.60
C GLY A 52 -7.14 -9.28 8.13
N LEU A 53 -6.78 -10.40 7.49
CA LEU A 53 -6.38 -10.41 6.08
C LEU A 53 -7.55 -10.05 5.15
N SER A 54 -8.71 -10.68 5.32
CA SER A 54 -9.91 -10.39 4.51
C SER A 54 -10.42 -8.96 4.73
N GLY A 55 -10.40 -8.46 5.97
CA GLY A 55 -10.72 -7.07 6.30
C GLY A 55 -9.78 -6.09 5.62
N ALA A 56 -8.46 -6.34 5.66
CA ALA A 56 -7.47 -5.50 5.00
C ALA A 56 -7.64 -5.50 3.47
N ILE A 57 -7.87 -6.67 2.87
CA ILE A 57 -8.12 -6.81 1.43
C ILE A 57 -9.39 -6.05 1.03
N ALA A 58 -10.50 -6.24 1.76
CA ALA A 58 -11.76 -5.59 1.47
C ALA A 58 -11.65 -4.05 1.56
N LEU A 59 -11.03 -3.54 2.63
CA LEU A 59 -10.78 -2.10 2.78
C LEU A 59 -9.88 -1.55 1.69
N THR A 60 -8.84 -2.29 1.30
CA THR A 60 -7.93 -1.89 0.21
C THR A 60 -8.68 -1.77 -1.11
N ILE A 61 -9.52 -2.75 -1.45
CA ILE A 61 -10.34 -2.72 -2.66
C ILE A 61 -11.31 -1.54 -2.63
N ILE A 62 -12.02 -1.34 -1.52
CA ILE A 62 -12.97 -0.21 -1.37
C ILE A 62 -12.24 1.13 -1.51
N ALA A 63 -11.08 1.28 -0.87
CA ALA A 63 -10.29 2.50 -0.94
C ALA A 63 -9.77 2.76 -2.37
N ALA A 64 -9.30 1.72 -3.07
CA ALA A 64 -8.86 1.83 -4.45
C ALA A 64 -10.01 2.26 -5.38
N LEU A 65 -11.18 1.63 -5.26
CA LEU A 65 -12.38 1.98 -6.03
C LEU A 65 -12.84 3.41 -5.74
N ALA A 66 -12.86 3.81 -4.46
CA ALA A 66 -13.21 5.17 -4.06
C ALA A 66 -12.20 6.19 -4.58
N MET A 67 -10.89 5.90 -4.50
CA MET A 67 -9.83 6.77 -5.01
C MET A 67 -10.00 7.02 -6.51
N ILE A 68 -10.21 5.96 -7.30
CA ILE A 68 -10.42 6.08 -8.74
C ILE A 68 -11.73 6.81 -9.02
N GLY A 69 -12.83 6.41 -8.38
CA GLY A 69 -14.15 7.01 -8.60
C GLY A 69 -14.19 8.51 -8.28
N PHE A 70 -13.72 8.90 -7.09
CA PHE A 70 -13.67 10.31 -6.71
C PHE A 70 -12.62 11.10 -7.49
N GLY A 71 -11.48 10.49 -7.83
CA GLY A 71 -10.46 11.11 -8.68
C GLY A 71 -11.01 11.48 -10.06
N LEU A 72 -11.67 10.52 -10.72
CA LEU A 72 -12.32 10.75 -12.02
C LEU A 72 -13.47 11.76 -11.92
N PHE A 73 -14.31 11.65 -10.90
CA PHE A 73 -15.41 12.61 -10.67
C PHE A 73 -14.91 14.04 -10.49
N GLN A 74 -13.82 14.23 -9.74
CA GLN A 74 -13.21 15.55 -9.51
C GLN A 74 -12.63 16.13 -10.80
N VAL A 75 -11.95 15.31 -11.61
CA VAL A 75 -11.43 15.73 -12.92
C VAL A 75 -12.55 16.13 -13.88
N ALA A 76 -13.65 15.37 -13.90
CA ALA A 76 -14.80 15.65 -14.75
C ALA A 76 -15.59 16.90 -14.30
N SER A 77 -15.71 17.13 -12.99
CA SER A 77 -16.51 18.24 -12.44
C SER A 77 -15.74 19.56 -12.37
N ASP A 78 -14.43 19.50 -12.12
CA ASP A 78 -13.56 20.67 -12.03
C ASP A 78 -12.14 20.34 -12.50
N PHE A 79 -11.98 20.32 -13.83
CA PHE A 79 -10.69 20.04 -14.47
C PHE A 79 -9.60 21.02 -14.04
N LYS A 80 -9.95 22.31 -13.91
CA LYS A 80 -8.98 23.37 -13.59
C LYS A 80 -8.50 23.25 -12.15
N GLY A 81 -9.40 22.98 -11.20
CA GLY A 81 -9.03 22.68 -9.81
C GLY A 81 -8.22 21.39 -9.67
N SER A 82 -8.46 20.43 -10.57
CA SER A 82 -7.74 19.14 -10.60
C SER A 82 -6.33 19.21 -11.17
N LEU A 83 -5.94 20.32 -11.82
CA LEU A 83 -4.69 20.42 -12.56
C LEU A 83 -3.45 20.08 -11.70
N LYS A 84 -3.42 20.51 -10.44
CA LYS A 84 -2.33 20.16 -9.52
C LYS A 84 -2.26 18.66 -9.22
N GLY A 85 -3.42 18.02 -9.04
CA GLY A 85 -3.52 16.58 -8.82
C GLY A 85 -3.08 15.79 -10.06
N ILE A 86 -3.52 16.22 -11.25
CA ILE A 86 -3.12 15.62 -12.53
C ILE A 86 -1.61 15.74 -12.74
N LEU A 87 -1.03 16.93 -12.51
CA LEU A 87 0.41 17.15 -12.63
C LEU A 87 1.21 16.30 -11.62
N GLY A 88 0.74 16.21 -10.37
CA GLY A 88 1.36 15.36 -9.35
C GLY A 88 1.34 13.88 -9.74
N PHE A 89 0.20 13.39 -10.24
CA PHE A 89 0.08 12.02 -10.73
C PHE A 89 0.96 11.76 -11.97
N GLY A 90 1.00 12.71 -12.92
CA GLY A 90 1.87 12.63 -14.08
C GLY A 90 3.36 12.57 -13.70
N PHE A 91 3.79 13.36 -12.71
CA PHE A 91 5.15 13.31 -12.19
C PHE A 91 5.48 11.96 -11.54
N LEU A 92 4.53 11.39 -10.77
CA LEU A 92 4.67 10.04 -10.21
C LEU A 92 4.82 8.98 -11.32
N LEU A 93 4.03 9.06 -12.38
CA LEU A 93 4.15 8.16 -13.52
C LEU A 93 5.50 8.28 -14.22
N VAL A 94 6.06 9.48 -14.32
CA VAL A 94 7.40 9.69 -14.88
C VAL A 94 8.46 9.00 -14.03
N ILE A 95 8.42 9.18 -12.69
CA ILE A 95 9.35 8.49 -11.77
C ILE A 95 9.19 6.98 -11.89
N PHE A 96 7.94 6.49 -11.90
CA PHE A 96 7.67 5.07 -12.06
C PHE A 96 8.20 4.53 -13.38
N PHE A 97 8.01 5.24 -14.49
CA PHE A 97 8.51 4.81 -15.79
C PHE A 97 10.04 4.75 -15.82
N VAL A 98 10.72 5.76 -15.26
CA VAL A 98 12.18 5.77 -15.16
C VAL A 98 12.68 4.60 -14.31
N THR A 99 12.17 4.45 -13.08
CA THR A 99 12.60 3.36 -12.18
C THR A 99 12.23 1.98 -12.72
N TYR A 100 11.05 1.82 -13.32
CA TYR A 100 10.64 0.60 -14.02
C TYR A 100 11.60 0.31 -15.16
N SER A 101 11.95 1.29 -16.01
CA SER A 101 12.87 1.06 -17.14
C SER A 101 14.25 0.56 -16.69
N MET A 102 14.73 1.06 -15.54
CA MET A 102 16.00 0.70 -14.91
C MET A 102 15.94 -0.60 -14.09
N ALA A 103 14.75 -1.07 -13.72
CA ALA A 103 14.59 -2.25 -12.89
C ALA A 103 15.01 -3.54 -13.61
N SER A 104 15.67 -4.44 -12.87
CA SER A 104 16.02 -5.78 -13.34
C SER A 104 14.77 -6.65 -13.46
N GLY A 105 14.70 -7.46 -14.51
CA GLY A 105 13.71 -8.52 -14.67
C GLY A 105 14.11 -9.83 -14.00
N GLU A 106 15.14 -9.79 -13.15
CA GLU A 106 15.75 -10.94 -12.50
C GLU A 106 15.57 -10.85 -10.99
N ALA A 107 15.41 -12.01 -10.36
CA ALA A 107 15.35 -12.14 -8.92
C ALA A 107 16.70 -11.76 -8.31
N THR A 108 16.68 -10.82 -7.36
CA THR A 108 17.87 -10.53 -6.55
C THR A 108 17.91 -11.48 -5.35
N PRO A 109 19.09 -11.77 -4.78
CA PRO A 109 19.20 -12.61 -3.59
C PRO A 109 18.34 -12.11 -2.41
N TYR A 110 18.07 -10.80 -2.35
CA TYR A 110 17.27 -10.17 -1.30
C TYR A 110 15.77 -10.50 -1.38
N ILE A 111 15.26 -10.84 -2.57
CA ILE A 111 13.84 -11.15 -2.79
C ILE A 111 13.59 -12.63 -3.11
N GLN A 112 14.65 -13.42 -3.32
CA GLN A 112 14.56 -14.82 -3.72
C GLN A 112 13.72 -15.63 -2.72
N GLY A 113 13.96 -15.48 -1.41
CA GLY A 113 13.18 -16.22 -0.41
C GLY A 113 11.69 -15.85 -0.39
N ALA A 114 11.32 -14.64 -0.82
CA ALA A 114 9.91 -14.28 -0.99
C ALA A 114 9.33 -14.93 -2.25
N ILE A 115 10.08 -14.90 -3.36
CA ILE A 115 9.71 -15.55 -4.62
C ILE A 115 9.47 -17.05 -4.38
N ASP A 116 10.41 -17.74 -3.74
CA ASP A 116 10.31 -19.18 -3.46
C ASP A 116 9.03 -19.51 -2.65
N LYS A 117 8.71 -18.69 -1.64
CA LYS A 117 7.48 -18.85 -0.84
C LYS A 117 6.21 -18.66 -1.68
N PHE A 118 6.18 -17.66 -2.54
CA PHE A 118 5.01 -17.41 -3.39
C PHE A 118 4.88 -18.44 -4.51
N GLU A 119 5.99 -18.93 -5.08
CA GLU A 119 5.98 -20.02 -6.06
C GLU A 119 5.49 -21.33 -5.44
N ALA A 120 5.88 -21.63 -4.21
CA ALA A 120 5.34 -22.77 -3.45
C ALA A 120 3.81 -22.67 -3.24
N ALA A 121 3.28 -21.45 -3.13
CA ALA A 121 1.84 -21.17 -3.08
C ALA A 121 1.16 -21.09 -4.47
N GLY A 122 1.89 -21.39 -5.55
CA GLY A 122 1.37 -21.44 -6.92
C GLY A 122 1.42 -20.12 -7.69
N ALA A 123 2.10 -19.10 -7.18
CA ALA A 123 2.34 -17.87 -7.93
C ALA A 123 3.37 -18.13 -9.05
N VAL A 124 3.21 -17.43 -10.18
CA VAL A 124 4.15 -17.51 -11.31
C VAL A 124 4.84 -16.16 -11.45
N PHE A 125 6.17 -16.13 -11.33
CA PHE A 125 6.95 -14.92 -11.54
C PHE A 125 7.51 -14.90 -12.97
N THR A 126 7.09 -13.90 -13.73
CA THR A 126 7.73 -13.55 -15.01
C THR A 126 8.70 -12.41 -14.81
N SER A 127 9.66 -12.25 -15.72
CA SER A 127 10.59 -11.11 -15.70
C SER A 127 9.87 -9.75 -15.72
N ASN A 128 8.70 -9.67 -16.37
CA ASN A 128 7.88 -8.45 -16.35
C ASN A 128 7.25 -8.19 -14.98
N ASN A 129 6.77 -9.22 -14.27
CA ASN A 129 6.23 -9.04 -12.93
C ASN A 129 7.33 -8.63 -11.93
N LEU A 130 8.52 -9.23 -12.03
CA LEU A 130 9.66 -8.86 -11.20
C LEU A 130 10.11 -7.41 -11.46
N LYS A 131 10.17 -7.02 -12.73
CA LYS A 131 10.49 -5.64 -13.12
C LYS A 131 9.44 -4.64 -12.59
N PHE A 132 8.17 -5.02 -12.61
CA PHE A 132 7.08 -4.20 -12.07
C PHE A 132 7.20 -4.03 -10.54
N ILE A 133 7.42 -5.12 -9.81
CA ILE A 133 7.61 -5.10 -8.35
C ILE A 133 8.83 -4.24 -7.98
N SER A 134 9.97 -4.49 -8.62
CA SER A 134 11.22 -3.76 -8.38
C SER A 134 11.12 -2.28 -8.72
N GLY A 135 10.49 -1.95 -9.86
CA GLY A 135 10.19 -0.56 -10.24
C GLY A 135 9.28 0.15 -9.24
N GLY A 136 8.26 -0.55 -8.73
CA GLY A 136 7.35 -0.02 -7.71
C GLY A 136 8.06 0.29 -6.39
N ILE A 137 8.87 -0.64 -5.89
CA ILE A 137 9.69 -0.43 -4.67
C ILE A 137 10.66 0.74 -4.88
N SER A 138 11.36 0.78 -6.01
CA SER A 138 12.31 1.85 -6.32
C SER A 138 11.63 3.22 -6.44
N THR A 139 10.42 3.28 -6.99
CA THR A 139 9.59 4.49 -7.02
C THR A 139 9.27 4.98 -5.62
N ALA A 140 8.86 4.08 -4.73
CA ALA A 140 8.54 4.43 -3.34
C ALA A 140 9.78 4.99 -2.62
N VAL A 141 10.94 4.35 -2.77
CA VAL A 141 12.21 4.84 -2.21
C VAL A 141 12.56 6.23 -2.76
N ALA A 142 12.44 6.43 -4.08
CA ALA A 142 12.69 7.72 -4.70
C ALA A 142 11.78 8.82 -4.14
N LEU A 143 10.48 8.54 -3.97
CA LEU A 143 9.53 9.49 -3.40
C LEU A 143 9.84 9.83 -1.93
N VAL A 144 10.29 8.85 -1.13
CA VAL A 144 10.73 9.08 0.26
C VAL A 144 11.93 10.03 0.29
N VAL A 145 12.92 9.83 -0.58
CA VAL A 145 14.08 10.72 -0.68
C VAL A 145 13.67 12.13 -1.12
N ILE A 146 12.81 12.24 -2.14
CA ILE A 146 12.28 13.53 -2.60
C ILE A 146 11.52 14.25 -1.48
N ALA A 147 10.71 13.52 -0.71
CA ALA A 147 9.97 14.07 0.42
C ALA A 147 10.92 14.59 1.52
N ALA A 148 11.97 13.85 1.85
CA ALA A 148 12.98 14.29 2.81
C ALA A 148 13.70 15.56 2.35
N ILE A 149 14.10 15.63 1.07
CA ILE A 149 14.74 16.84 0.50
C ILE A 149 13.77 18.02 0.52
N ALA A 150 12.51 17.81 0.11
CA ALA A 150 11.49 18.86 0.13
C ALA A 150 11.24 19.39 1.54
N PHE A 151 11.24 18.50 2.55
CA PHE A 151 11.11 18.88 3.96
C PHE A 151 12.28 19.77 4.41
N ILE A 152 13.53 19.37 4.12
CA ILE A 152 14.71 20.17 4.45
C ILE A 152 14.64 21.55 3.78
N PHE A 153 14.30 21.62 2.49
CA PHE A 153 14.14 22.89 1.78
C PHE A 153 13.04 23.77 2.37
N ALA A 154 11.93 23.17 2.79
CA ALA A 154 10.83 23.89 3.41
C ALA A 154 11.26 24.51 4.75
N GLU A 155 11.97 23.76 5.59
CA GLU A 155 12.50 24.25 6.86
C GLU A 155 13.54 25.36 6.66
N VAL A 156 14.51 25.18 5.78
CA VAL A 156 15.52 26.22 5.47
C VAL A 156 14.84 27.51 5.00
N ARG A 157 13.86 27.40 4.08
CA ARG A 157 13.10 28.57 3.63
C ARG A 157 12.34 29.25 4.77
N ASN A 158 11.82 28.47 5.72
CA ASN A 158 11.07 28.98 6.85
C ASN A 158 11.97 29.73 7.85
N LEU A 159 13.23 29.31 8.01
CA LEU A 159 14.21 30.01 8.85
C LEU A 159 14.61 31.39 8.30
N PHE A 160 14.47 31.62 7.00
CA PHE A 160 14.76 32.90 6.34
C PHE A 160 13.52 33.76 6.08
N LYS A 161 12.35 33.35 6.57
CA LYS A 161 11.12 34.15 6.58
C LYS A 161 10.84 34.64 7.99
#